data_AF-A0A958A782-F1
#
_entry.id   AF-A0A958A782-F1
#
_cell.length_a   1.000
_cell.length_b   1.000
_cell.length_c   1.000
_cell.angle_alpha   90.00
_cell.angle_beta   90.00
_cell.angle_gamma   90.00
#
_symmetry.space_group_name_H-M   'P 1'
#
loop_
_entity.id
_entity.type
_entity.pdbx_description
1 polymer ?
#
loop_
_entity_poly.entity_id
_entity_poly.type
_entity_poly.pdbx_seq_one_letter_code
_entity_poly.pdbx_strand_id
1 'polypeptide(L)'
;MADVDLIKDGAVAVADGQIVAVGPTAELRAAYTAEQMIDAAGKVVCPGFVEPHTHVVFAGDRVDEFELRVKGTSYQEIMAAGGGIVSTTTAVRQASVEQLVAETRPRLDAMLA
;
A
#
# COMPACT_ATOMS: atom_id res chain seq x y z
N MET A 1 -6.25 -21.96 -3.43
CA MET A 1 -6.94 -20.77 -3.97
C MET A 1 -6.63 -20.74 -5.46
N ALA A 2 -7.57 -21.13 -6.30
CA ALA A 2 -7.39 -21.17 -7.77
C ALA A 2 -8.52 -20.45 -8.51
N ASP A 3 -9.68 -20.35 -7.88
CA ASP A 3 -10.82 -19.59 -8.38
C ASP A 3 -10.87 -18.22 -7.70
N VAL A 4 -11.26 -17.21 -8.48
CA VAL A 4 -11.42 -15.81 -8.06
C VAL A 4 -12.86 -15.33 -8.25
N ASP A 5 -13.78 -16.24 -8.60
CA ASP A 5 -15.22 -15.96 -8.78
C ASP A 5 -15.48 -14.78 -9.72
N LEU A 6 -14.83 -14.81 -10.90
CA LEU A 6 -14.92 -13.74 -11.89
C LEU A 6 -16.35 -13.56 -12.42
N ILE A 7 -16.92 -12.38 -12.20
CA ILE A 7 -18.19 -11.97 -12.81
C ILE A 7 -17.89 -11.23 -14.12
N LYS A 8 -18.22 -11.85 -15.25
CA LYS A 8 -18.12 -11.20 -16.57
C LYS A 8 -19.27 -10.22 -16.75
N ASP A 9 -18.98 -9.05 -17.34
CA ASP A 9 -19.94 -7.95 -17.46
C ASP A 9 -20.62 -7.67 -16.11
N GLY A 10 -19.79 -7.45 -15.09
CA GLY A 10 -20.21 -7.21 -13.72
C GLY A 10 -20.31 -5.72 -13.38
N ALA A 11 -21.14 -5.43 -12.39
CA ALA A 11 -21.28 -4.13 -11.77
C ALA A 11 -21.20 -4.23 -10.24
N VAL A 12 -20.97 -3.08 -9.60
CA VAL A 12 -20.98 -2.91 -8.15
C VAL A 12 -21.91 -1.76 -7.82
N ALA A 13 -22.88 -1.98 -6.93
CA ALA A 13 -23.74 -0.94 -6.39
C ALA A 13 -23.21 -0.50 -5.03
N VAL A 14 -23.11 0.81 -4.82
CA VAL A 14 -22.56 1.42 -3.60
C VAL A 14 -23.56 2.45 -3.07
N ALA A 15 -23.84 2.40 -1.78
CA ALA A 15 -24.63 3.40 -1.06
C ALA A 15 -24.00 3.65 0.32
N ASP A 16 -23.96 4.91 0.75
CA ASP A 16 -23.44 5.32 2.07
C ASP A 16 -22.04 4.77 2.40
N GLY A 17 -21.16 4.71 1.38
CA GLY A 17 -19.79 4.19 1.51
C GLY A 17 -19.68 2.67 1.63
N GLN A 18 -20.76 1.93 1.40
CA GLN A 18 -20.80 0.46 1.48
C GLN A 18 -21.20 -0.16 0.15
N ILE A 19 -20.63 -1.33 -0.15
CA ILE A 19 -21.08 -2.16 -1.26
C ILE A 19 -22.41 -2.80 -0.87
N VAL A 20 -23.48 -2.47 -1.60
CA VAL A 20 -24.83 -3.01 -1.36
C VAL A 20 -25.18 -4.17 -2.29
N ALA A 21 -24.52 -4.28 -3.45
CA ALA A 21 -24.63 -5.43 -4.34
C ALA A 21 -23.43 -5.55 -5.28
N VAL A 22 -23.14 -6.79 -5.69
CA VAL A 22 -22.18 -7.12 -6.77
C VAL A 22 -22.81 -8.21 -7.62
N GLY A 23 -22.76 -8.09 -8.94
CA GLY A 23 -23.40 -9.05 -9.83
C GLY A 23 -23.35 -8.62 -11.29
N PRO A 24 -24.04 -9.34 -12.20
CA PRO A 24 -24.14 -8.95 -13.59
C PRO A 24 -24.72 -7.53 -13.78
N THR A 25 -24.16 -6.77 -14.72
CA THR A 25 -24.56 -5.37 -15.00
C THR A 25 -26.06 -5.22 -15.21
N ALA A 26 -26.67 -6.13 -15.97
CA ALA A 26 -28.09 -6.09 -16.30
C ALA A 26 -28.98 -6.23 -15.06
N GLU A 27 -28.62 -7.13 -14.13
CA GLU A 27 -29.38 -7.36 -12.90
C GLU A 27 -29.30 -6.16 -11.97
N LEU A 28 -28.10 -5.61 -11.77
CA LEU A 28 -27.92 -4.45 -10.90
C LEU A 28 -28.61 -3.21 -11.46
N ARG A 29 -28.59 -2.99 -12.77
CA ARG A 29 -29.31 -1.87 -13.42
C ARG A 29 -30.83 -1.99 -13.33
N ALA A 30 -31.36 -3.21 -13.25
CA ALA A 30 -32.79 -3.43 -13.06
C ALA A 30 -33.21 -3.22 -11.60
N ALA A 31 -32.33 -3.56 -10.64
CA ALA A 31 -32.63 -3.51 -9.21
C ALA A 31 -32.29 -2.17 -8.53
N TYR A 32 -31.34 -1.41 -9.07
CA TYR A 32 -30.81 -0.20 -8.45
C TYR A 32 -30.79 0.99 -9.42
N THR A 33 -31.06 2.17 -8.89
CA THR A 33 -30.81 3.46 -9.54
C THR A 33 -29.73 4.21 -8.77
N ALA A 34 -28.81 4.87 -9.47
CA ALA A 34 -27.72 5.63 -8.85
C ALA A 34 -27.70 7.08 -9.37
N GLU A 35 -27.39 8.03 -8.50
CA GLU A 35 -27.17 9.43 -8.88
C GLU A 35 -25.91 9.59 -9.73
N GLN A 36 -24.89 8.76 -9.46
CA GLN A 36 -23.63 8.71 -10.19
C GLN A 36 -23.40 7.32 -10.75
N MET A 37 -23.06 7.25 -12.04
CA MET A 37 -22.63 6.02 -12.70
C MET A 37 -21.21 6.20 -13.25
N ILE A 38 -20.36 5.21 -12.98
CA ILE A 38 -19.00 5.14 -13.50
C ILE A 38 -18.95 4.00 -14.51
N ASP A 39 -18.63 4.32 -15.76
CA ASP A 39 -18.44 3.30 -16.80
C ASP A 39 -17.03 2.69 -16.69
N ALA A 40 -16.98 1.43 -16.29
CA ALA A 40 -15.76 0.63 -16.17
C ALA A 40 -15.59 -0.38 -17.32
N ALA A 41 -16.31 -0.21 -18.44
CA ALA A 41 -16.22 -1.11 -19.59
C ALA A 41 -14.77 -1.32 -20.04
N GLY A 42 -14.42 -2.59 -20.30
CA GLY A 42 -13.06 -2.99 -20.71
C GLY A 42 -12.03 -2.98 -19.58
N LYS A 43 -12.42 -2.71 -18.33
CA LYS A 43 -11.55 -2.76 -17.15
C LYS A 43 -11.97 -3.86 -16.20
N VAL A 44 -11.08 -4.17 -15.26
CA VAL A 44 -11.37 -5.04 -14.11
C VAL A 44 -11.62 -4.15 -12.90
N VAL A 45 -12.67 -4.49 -12.14
CA VAL A 45 -12.89 -3.95 -10.79
C VAL A 45 -12.56 -5.05 -9.80
N CYS A 46 -11.68 -4.76 -8.85
CA CYS A 46 -11.29 -5.67 -7.78
C CYS A 46 -11.38 -4.95 -6.43
N PRO A 47 -11.42 -5.69 -5.30
CA PRO A 47 -11.25 -5.08 -3.99
C PRO A 47 -9.92 -4.32 -3.91
N GLY A 48 -9.90 -3.27 -3.08
CA GLY A 48 -8.65 -2.59 -2.75
C GLY A 48 -7.63 -3.57 -2.17
N PHE A 49 -6.36 -3.43 -2.56
CA PHE A 49 -5.31 -4.30 -2.04
C PHE A 49 -5.08 -4.06 -0.55
N VAL A 50 -4.72 -5.12 0.14
CA VAL A 50 -4.35 -5.11 1.56
C VAL A 50 -2.89 -5.50 1.65
N GLU A 51 -2.08 -4.62 2.22
CA GLU A 51 -0.69 -4.92 2.57
C GLU A 51 -0.63 -5.31 4.05
N PRO A 52 -0.54 -6.62 4.37
CA PRO A 52 -0.61 -7.09 5.75
C PRO A 52 0.68 -6.89 6.54
N HIS A 53 1.82 -6.60 5.90
CA HIS A 53 3.10 -6.51 6.59
C HIS A 53 3.97 -5.38 6.03
N THR A 54 4.11 -4.29 6.79
CA THR A 54 5.12 -3.26 6.52
C THR A 54 5.85 -2.81 7.78
N HIS A 55 7.00 -2.19 7.56
CA HIS A 55 7.67 -1.33 8.54
C HIS A 55 7.67 0.11 8.01
N VAL A 56 6.51 0.64 7.60
CA VAL A 56 6.41 1.90 6.83
C VAL A 56 6.86 3.15 7.61
N VAL A 57 6.75 3.11 8.94
CA VAL A 57 7.18 4.19 9.84
C VAL A 57 8.65 3.98 10.24
N PHE A 58 9.53 4.83 9.73
CA PHE A 58 10.94 4.92 10.11
C PHE A 58 11.48 6.33 9.80
N ALA A 59 12.60 6.70 10.43
CA ALA A 59 13.29 7.96 10.19
C ALA A 59 14.60 7.75 9.41
N GLY A 60 14.91 8.66 8.50
CA GLY A 60 16.09 8.61 7.63
C GLY A 60 16.01 7.48 6.62
N ASP A 61 17.18 7.02 6.16
CA ASP A 61 17.33 5.88 5.25
C ASP A 61 18.64 5.11 5.56
N ARG A 62 18.95 4.12 4.74
CA ARG A 62 20.18 3.31 4.83
C ARG A 62 20.90 3.24 3.49
N VAL A 63 20.82 4.30 2.68
CA VAL A 63 21.45 4.37 1.36
C VAL A 63 22.97 4.27 1.48
N ASP A 64 23.59 4.95 2.45
CA ASP A 64 25.04 4.87 2.69
C ASP A 64 25.50 3.43 2.98
N GLU A 65 24.73 2.70 3.79
CA GLU A 65 25.02 1.29 4.07
C GLU A 65 24.84 0.41 2.84
N PHE A 66 23.84 0.70 2.01
CA PHE A 66 23.66 0.03 0.73
C PHE A 66 24.86 0.25 -0.18
N GLU A 67 25.41 1.46 -0.27
CA GLU A 67 26.62 1.75 -1.05
C GLU A 67 27.85 0.98 -0.54
N LEU A 68 28.04 0.89 0.79
CA LEU A 68 29.13 0.12 1.38
C LEU A 68 29.02 -1.37 1.04
N ARG A 69 27.80 -1.93 1.07
CA ARG A 69 27.56 -3.33 0.67
C ARG A 69 27.90 -3.56 -0.80
N VAL A 70 27.55 -2.63 -1.68
CA VAL A 70 27.89 -2.70 -3.10
C VAL A 70 29.41 -2.68 -3.32
N LYS A 71 30.15 -1.94 -2.49
CA LYS A 71 31.63 -1.89 -2.50
C LYS A 71 32.30 -3.10 -1.84
N GLY A 72 31.52 -4.06 -1.33
CA GLY A 72 32.01 -5.31 -0.76
C GLY A 72 32.23 -5.30 0.76
N THR A 73 31.84 -4.23 1.48
CA THR A 73 31.88 -4.23 2.94
C THR A 73 30.87 -5.23 3.49
N SER A 74 31.32 -6.09 4.41
CA SER A 74 30.47 -7.10 5.02
C SER A 74 29.42 -6.49 5.93
N TYR A 75 28.32 -7.23 6.14
CA TYR A 75 27.28 -6.82 7.09
C TYR A 75 27.83 -6.61 8.52
N GLN A 76 28.78 -7.45 8.93
CA GLN A 76 29.39 -7.37 10.27
C GLN A 76 30.23 -6.09 10.44
N GLU A 77 30.99 -5.70 9.41
CA GLU A 77 31.76 -4.45 9.43
C GLU A 77 30.86 -3.22 9.47
N ILE A 78 29.77 -3.20 8.68
CA ILE A 78 28.78 -2.12 8.69
C ILE A 78 28.13 -1.99 10.07
N MET A 79 27.73 -3.12 10.67
CA MET A 79 27.14 -3.14 12.00
C MET A 79 28.14 -2.69 13.08
N ALA A 80 29.41 -3.09 12.98
CA ALA A 80 30.46 -2.64 13.89
C ALA A 80 30.72 -1.14 13.79
N ALA A 81 30.49 -0.53 12.62
CA ALA A 81 30.55 0.91 12.39
C ALA A 81 29.28 1.68 12.82
N GLY A 82 28.31 1.01 13.46
CA GLY A 82 27.06 1.63 13.92
C GLY A 82 25.91 1.61 12.92
N GLY A 83 26.09 0.94 11.77
CA GLY A 83 25.01 0.69 10.81
C GLY A 83 24.03 -0.39 11.27
N GLY A 84 23.32 -1.01 10.32
CA GLY A 84 22.35 -2.05 10.64
C GLY A 84 21.03 -1.49 11.16
N ILE A 85 20.26 -2.36 11.83
CA ILE A 85 19.00 -1.96 12.47
C ILE A 85 19.20 -0.93 13.60
N VAL A 86 20.39 -0.90 14.20
CA VAL A 86 20.74 0.04 15.28
C VAL A 86 20.74 1.48 14.76
N SER A 87 21.21 1.71 13.52
CA SER A 87 21.14 3.01 12.86
C SER A 87 19.70 3.51 12.77
N THR A 88 18.79 2.72 12.16
CA THR A 88 17.37 3.10 12.06
C THR A 88 16.70 3.26 13.43
N THR A 89 17.00 2.38 14.39
CA THR A 89 16.45 2.47 15.75
C THR A 89 16.88 3.77 16.43
N THR A 90 18.12 4.21 16.21
CA THR A 90 18.65 5.47 16.74
C THR A 90 17.97 6.67 16.09
N ALA A 91 17.84 6.67 14.76
CA ALA A 91 17.16 7.72 14.02
C ALA A 91 15.69 7.87 14.48
N VAL A 92 14.96 6.76 14.61
CA VAL A 92 13.57 6.77 15.08
C VAL A 92 13.44 7.29 16.50
N ARG A 93 14.37 6.96 17.41
CA ARG A 93 14.36 7.47 18.79
C ARG A 93 14.65 8.97 18.88
N GLN A 94 15.38 9.52 17.92
CA GLN A 94 15.74 10.95 17.88
C GLN A 94 14.70 11.80 17.15
N ALA A 95 13.93 11.19 16.25
CA ALA A 95 12.89 11.88 15.49
C ALA A 95 11.70 12.30 16.37
N SER A 96 11.12 13.46 16.07
CA SER A 96 9.82 13.82 16.64
C SER A 96 8.68 13.07 15.94
N VAL A 97 7.49 13.08 16.53
CA VAL A 97 6.29 12.50 15.90
C VAL A 97 5.98 13.21 14.58
N GLU A 98 6.13 14.53 14.53
CA GLU A 98 5.89 15.34 13.34
C GLU A 98 6.85 14.96 12.21
N GLN A 99 8.12 14.71 12.55
CA GLN A 99 9.11 14.24 11.58
C GLN A 99 8.75 12.85 11.05
N LEU A 100 8.39 11.90 11.94
CA LEU A 100 7.99 10.56 11.53
C LEU A 100 6.76 10.60 10.62
N VAL A 101 5.77 11.44 10.91
CA VAL A 101 4.59 11.63 10.07
C VAL A 101 4.97 12.21 8.70
N ALA A 102 5.83 13.25 8.68
CA ALA A 102 6.26 13.90 7.45
C ALA A 102 7.03 12.95 6.53
N GLU A 103 7.93 12.13 7.09
CA GLU A 103 8.72 11.15 6.33
C GLU A 103 7.89 9.92 5.89
N THR A 104 6.89 9.52 6.68
CA THR A 104 6.05 8.35 6.37
C THR A 104 5.01 8.66 5.31
N ARG A 105 4.43 9.86 5.31
CA ARG A 105 3.34 10.26 4.40
C ARG A 105 3.63 9.94 2.91
N PRO A 106 4.75 10.36 2.31
CA PRO A 106 5.01 10.05 0.89
C PRO A 106 5.13 8.55 0.61
N ARG A 107 5.54 7.73 1.60
CA ARG A 107 5.60 6.27 1.45
C ARG A 107 4.20 5.67 1.40
N LEU A 108 3.28 6.16 2.24
CA LEU A 108 1.87 5.76 2.22
C LEU A 108 1.16 6.23 0.95
N ASP A 109 1.43 7.47 0.50
CA ASP A 109 0.85 8.00 -0.74
C ASP A 109 1.27 7.16 -1.95
N ALA A 110 2.53 6.67 -1.97
CA ALA A 110 3.00 5.75 -3.01
C ALA A 110 2.33 4.36 -2.96
N MET A 111 1.85 3.92 -1.81
CA MET A 111 1.09 2.66 -1.67
C MET A 111 -0.38 2.81 -2.11
N LEU A 112 -0.91 4.03 -2.12
CA LEU A 112 -2.28 4.34 -2.56
C LEU A 112 -2.40 4.58 -4.08
N ALA A 113 -1.28 4.75 -4.77
CA ALA A 113 -1.18 5.15 -6.17
C ALA A 113 -1.38 3.99 -7.16
#